data_AF-A0AAN6K0Q7-F1
#
_entry.id   AF-A0AAN6K0Q7-F1
#
_cell.length_a   1.000
_cell.length_b   1.000
_cell.length_c   1.000
_cell.angle_alpha   90.00
_cell.angle_beta   90.00
_cell.angle_gamma   90.00
#
_symmetry.space_group_name_H-M   'P 1'
#
loop_
_entity.id
_entity.type
_entity.pdbx_description
1 polymer ?
#
loop_
_entity_poly.entity_id
_entity_poly.type
_entity_poly.pdbx_seq_one_letter_code
_entity_poly.pdbx_strand_id
1 'polypeptide(L)'
;IILLVSESSSAFDISLRLLALYLCANRSAVFNMPSTYKRDKPWDTDDIDKWKEDTFTPDQNLGGTFSEESSFVTLFPKYRELYLKQSWPMITRTLEKHGIACTLDLVEGSMTVKTTRKTYDPAAILNARDLIKLLARSVPAPQAVKIMEDGTACDVIKIRGLVRNKDRFVKRRQRILGPNGSTLKALELLTQTYILVQGNTVSAMGGYKPLKEVRRVVEDCMANVHPIYHIKELMIKRELAKDPALKDENWDRFLPHFKKRNLAKRRKPFIVNDKKASGKNYTPFPPPQEKSKVDLQIESGEYFLSKAAKERGVRERRDEKMKEKMEERKKKREAAFKVPREGGEGVKKKKTKRKPEDGDGKKRNGDMPVVEMEA
;
A
#
# COMPACT_ATOMS: atom_id res chain seq x y z
N ILE A 1 -24.26 18.13 64.44
CA ILE A 1 -24.57 19.58 64.38
C ILE A 1 -23.36 20.26 63.76
N ILE A 2 -23.55 20.81 62.56
CA ILE A 2 -22.80 21.90 61.90
C ILE A 2 -21.31 21.61 61.61
N LEU A 3 -20.92 21.23 60.39
CA LEU A 3 -20.77 22.01 59.14
C LEU A 3 -19.74 23.17 59.18
N LEU A 4 -18.80 23.05 58.22
CA LEU A 4 -18.12 24.10 57.44
C LEU A 4 -17.01 24.88 58.12
N VAL A 5 -15.78 24.80 57.56
CA VAL A 5 -15.12 25.90 56.83
C VAL A 5 -14.07 25.30 55.85
N SER A 6 -13.89 25.98 54.70
CA SER A 6 -12.70 26.07 53.82
C SER A 6 -12.65 25.27 52.51
N GLU A 7 -13.35 25.79 51.49
CA GLU A 7 -12.81 26.04 50.15
C GLU A 7 -11.71 27.13 50.25
N SER A 8 -10.70 27.30 49.39
CA SER A 8 -10.31 26.72 48.11
C SER A 8 -8.92 27.28 47.77
N SER A 9 -7.94 26.43 47.43
CA SER A 9 -6.71 26.77 46.66
C SER A 9 -5.74 25.58 46.54
N SER A 10 -5.91 24.51 47.31
CA SER A 10 -4.97 23.37 47.30
C SER A 10 -5.31 22.26 46.30
N ALA A 11 -6.56 22.18 45.81
CA ALA A 11 -7.04 21.02 45.06
C ALA A 11 -6.44 20.88 43.64
N PHE A 12 -6.13 21.99 42.96
CA PHE A 12 -5.53 21.96 41.62
C PHE A 12 -4.06 21.55 41.65
N ASP A 13 -3.33 21.98 42.68
CA ASP A 13 -1.92 21.61 42.89
C ASP A 13 -1.78 20.13 43.30
N ILE A 14 -2.74 19.62 44.09
CA ILE A 14 -2.79 18.22 44.50
C ILE A 14 -3.10 17.32 43.30
N SER A 15 -3.99 17.73 42.39
CA SER A 15 -4.33 16.96 41.18
C SER A 15 -3.16 16.84 40.19
N LEU A 16 -2.42 17.94 39.94
CA LEU A 16 -1.23 17.89 39.09
C LEU A 16 -0.10 17.09 39.73
N ARG A 17 0.06 17.17 41.07
CA ARG A 17 1.03 16.35 41.81
C ARG A 17 0.65 14.87 41.82
N LEU A 18 -0.64 14.53 41.93
CA LEU A 18 -1.12 13.15 41.83
C LEU A 18 -0.98 12.61 40.41
N LEU A 19 -1.22 13.40 39.37
CA LEU A 19 -1.00 12.98 37.98
C LEU A 19 0.50 12.83 37.67
N ALA A 20 1.35 13.70 38.21
CA ALA A 20 2.81 13.60 38.10
C ALA A 20 3.35 12.39 38.89
N LEU A 21 2.82 12.10 40.07
CA LEU A 21 3.13 10.89 40.83
C LEU A 21 2.63 9.63 40.11
N TYR A 22 1.47 9.67 39.47
CA TYR A 22 0.93 8.54 38.70
C TYR A 22 1.70 8.29 37.39
N LEU A 23 2.17 9.34 36.72
CA LEU A 23 3.06 9.25 35.55
C LEU A 23 4.50 8.88 35.94
N CYS A 24 4.94 9.20 37.15
CA CYS A 24 6.24 8.78 37.68
C CYS A 24 6.20 7.31 38.15
N ALA A 25 5.09 6.87 38.75
CA ALA A 25 4.89 5.49 39.21
C ALA A 25 4.74 4.47 38.06
N ASN A 26 4.22 4.88 36.89
CA ASN A 26 4.05 4.00 35.73
C ASN A 26 5.16 4.10 34.68
N ARG A 27 6.29 4.75 35.01
CA ARG A 27 7.48 4.78 34.18
C ARG A 27 8.63 4.00 34.82
N SER A 28 8.32 2.82 35.36
CA SER A 28 9.34 1.80 35.57
C SER A 28 9.76 1.26 34.20
N ALA A 29 10.65 2.00 33.54
CA ALA A 29 11.62 1.38 32.67
C ALA A 29 12.21 0.22 33.49
N VAL A 30 12.15 -1.00 32.94
CA VAL A 30 12.82 -2.16 33.52
C VAL A 30 14.32 -1.91 33.37
N PHE A 31 14.84 -1.03 34.21
CA PHE A 31 16.25 -0.88 34.46
C PHE A 31 16.61 -2.13 35.24
N ASN A 32 17.25 -3.07 34.55
CA ASN A 32 17.89 -4.22 35.15
C ASN A 32 18.82 -3.68 36.24
N MET A 33 18.40 -3.71 37.51
CA MET A 33 19.24 -3.22 38.62
C MET A 33 20.46 -4.12 38.64
N PRO A 34 21.68 -3.62 38.34
CA PRO A 34 22.85 -4.45 38.43
C PRO A 34 22.99 -4.84 39.90
N SER A 35 22.98 -6.14 40.17
CA SER A 35 23.20 -6.72 41.50
C SER A 35 24.25 -5.90 42.27
N THR A 36 23.88 -5.45 43.47
CA THR A 36 24.76 -4.71 44.39
C THR A 36 25.94 -5.57 44.88
N TYR A 37 25.90 -6.87 44.57
CA TYR A 37 26.91 -7.85 44.92
C TYR A 37 27.67 -8.32 43.66
N LYS A 38 28.54 -7.46 43.14
CA LYS A 38 29.55 -7.85 42.15
C LYS A 38 30.78 -8.38 42.89
N ARG A 39 30.71 -9.62 43.38
CA ARG A 39 31.95 -10.34 43.70
C ARG A 39 32.66 -10.62 42.38
N ASP A 40 33.96 -10.37 42.34
CA ASP A 40 34.78 -10.75 41.20
C ASP A 40 34.61 -12.26 40.99
N LYS A 41 34.15 -12.62 39.80
CA LYS A 41 34.02 -14.01 39.37
C LYS A 41 35.28 -14.31 38.56
N PRO A 42 36.36 -14.85 39.16
CA PRO A 42 37.60 -15.13 38.44
C PRO A 42 37.44 -16.15 37.30
N TRP A 43 36.32 -16.88 37.26
CA TRP A 43 35.92 -17.77 36.18
C TRP A 43 35.05 -17.11 35.09
N ASP A 44 34.70 -15.82 35.24
CA ASP A 44 33.83 -15.06 34.34
C ASP A 44 34.68 -14.04 33.55
N THR A 45 35.69 -14.53 32.85
CA THR A 45 36.55 -13.71 31.99
C THR A 45 35.81 -13.30 30.71
N ASP A 46 36.15 -12.13 30.16
CA ASP A 46 35.54 -11.60 28.93
C ASP A 46 35.77 -12.51 27.70
N ASP A 47 36.71 -13.46 27.78
CA ASP A 47 37.02 -14.44 26.75
C ASP A 47 35.99 -15.59 26.64
N ILE A 48 35.17 -15.82 27.68
CA ILE A 48 34.22 -16.94 27.73
C ILE A 48 32.90 -16.50 27.12
N ASP A 49 32.55 -17.04 25.95
CA ASP A 49 31.25 -16.80 25.32
C ASP A 49 30.15 -17.57 26.06
N LYS A 50 29.50 -16.87 26.99
CA LYS A 50 28.43 -17.38 27.87
C LYS A 50 27.18 -17.83 27.10
N TRP A 51 27.07 -17.49 25.81
CA TRP A 51 25.92 -17.78 24.96
C TRP A 51 26.23 -18.77 23.85
N LYS A 52 27.40 -19.40 23.87
CA LYS A 52 27.75 -20.44 22.91
C LYS A 52 26.86 -21.65 23.14
N GLU A 53 26.03 -21.97 22.13
CA GLU A 53 25.20 -23.17 22.12
C GLU A 53 26.07 -24.36 21.69
N ASP A 54 26.28 -25.33 22.59
CA ASP A 54 26.97 -26.57 22.27
C ASP A 54 25.99 -27.56 21.62
N THR A 55 26.48 -28.38 20.69
CA THR A 55 25.66 -29.37 19.98
C THR A 55 25.14 -30.42 20.94
N PHE A 56 23.83 -30.70 20.90
CA PHE A 56 23.20 -31.69 21.76
C PHE A 56 23.67 -33.11 21.36
N THR A 57 24.34 -33.81 22.28
CA THR A 57 24.83 -35.18 22.03
C THR A 57 23.84 -36.23 22.53
N PRO A 58 23.85 -37.45 21.96
CA PRO A 58 22.97 -38.54 22.43
C PRO A 58 23.11 -38.85 23.92
N ASP A 59 24.30 -38.67 24.50
CA ASP A 59 24.57 -38.93 25.92
C ASP A 59 23.87 -37.95 26.86
N GLN A 60 23.50 -36.76 26.36
CA GLN A 60 22.80 -35.73 27.12
C GLN A 60 21.28 -35.98 27.19
N ASN A 61 20.77 -37.03 26.55
CA ASN A 61 19.37 -37.40 26.60
C ASN A 61 19.00 -38.13 27.92
N LEU A 62 18.98 -37.36 29.02
CA LEU A 62 18.63 -37.85 30.36
C LEU A 62 17.16 -38.31 30.48
N GLY A 63 16.28 -37.83 29.59
CA GLY A 63 14.84 -38.13 29.59
C GLY A 63 14.47 -39.45 28.89
N GLY A 64 15.42 -40.10 28.22
CA GLY A 64 15.17 -41.34 27.48
C GLY A 64 14.46 -41.12 26.13
N THR A 65 13.84 -42.16 25.61
CA THR A 65 13.20 -42.12 24.28
C THR A 65 11.81 -41.50 24.35
N PHE A 66 11.38 -40.83 23.28
CA PHE A 66 10.04 -40.23 23.23
C PHE A 66 8.94 -41.29 23.35
N SER A 67 7.98 -41.04 24.23
CA SER A 67 6.74 -41.82 24.35
C SER A 67 5.75 -41.54 23.23
N GLU A 68 5.76 -40.31 22.71
CA GLU A 68 4.83 -39.81 21.71
C GLU A 68 5.51 -39.58 20.35
N GLU A 69 4.77 -39.75 19.27
CA GLU A 69 5.25 -39.54 17.91
C GLU A 69 4.83 -38.16 17.38
N SER A 70 5.81 -37.36 16.97
CA SER A 70 5.59 -36.11 16.24
C SER A 70 5.70 -36.37 14.75
N SER A 71 4.69 -35.97 13.97
CA SER A 71 4.70 -36.10 12.52
C SER A 71 4.33 -34.80 11.82
N PHE A 72 5.08 -34.45 10.78
CA PHE A 72 4.81 -33.29 9.94
C PHE A 72 4.76 -33.69 8.47
N VAL A 73 3.77 -33.16 7.76
CA VAL A 73 3.56 -33.41 6.33
C VAL A 73 3.63 -32.09 5.57
N THR A 74 4.24 -32.10 4.39
CA THR A 74 4.22 -30.96 3.46
C THR A 74 4.00 -31.44 2.03
N LEU A 75 3.04 -30.82 1.35
CA LEU A 75 2.73 -31.07 -0.06
C LEU A 75 3.73 -30.36 -0.97
N PHE A 76 4.12 -31.00 -2.07
CA PHE A 76 5.00 -30.41 -3.09
C PHE A 76 4.36 -30.44 -4.49
N PRO A 77 4.73 -29.51 -5.38
CA PRO A 77 4.14 -29.46 -6.72
C PRO A 77 4.72 -30.56 -7.63
N LYS A 78 3.89 -31.09 -8.54
CA LYS A 78 4.22 -32.24 -9.40
C LYS A 78 5.54 -32.09 -10.17
N TYR A 79 5.87 -30.88 -10.65
CA TYR A 79 7.13 -30.65 -11.39
C TYR A 79 8.40 -30.89 -10.54
N ARG A 80 8.29 -30.94 -9.21
CA ARG A 80 9.42 -31.11 -8.30
C ARG A 80 9.75 -32.58 -8.02
N GLU A 81 8.86 -33.50 -8.38
CA GLU A 81 8.93 -34.92 -8.10
C GLU A 81 10.23 -35.58 -8.59
N LEU A 82 10.60 -35.36 -9.86
CA LEU A 82 11.79 -35.98 -10.46
C LEU A 82 13.06 -35.65 -9.68
N TYR A 83 13.20 -34.39 -9.26
CA TYR A 83 14.35 -33.97 -8.46
C TYR A 83 14.31 -34.55 -7.04
N LEU A 84 13.14 -34.55 -6.39
CA LEU A 84 13.02 -35.11 -5.04
C LEU A 84 13.35 -36.59 -5.05
N LYS A 85 12.85 -37.35 -6.02
CA LYS A 85 13.19 -38.77 -6.18
C LYS A 85 14.70 -39.02 -6.29
N GLN A 86 15.42 -38.19 -7.05
CA GLN A 86 16.88 -38.30 -7.21
C GLN A 86 17.66 -37.90 -5.96
N SER A 87 17.21 -36.86 -5.25
CA SER A 87 17.90 -36.30 -4.07
C SER A 87 17.46 -36.93 -2.74
N TRP A 88 16.37 -37.70 -2.73
CA TRP A 88 15.81 -38.32 -1.52
C TRP A 88 16.82 -39.18 -0.73
N PRO A 89 17.68 -40.01 -1.37
CA PRO A 89 18.66 -40.81 -0.64
C PRO A 89 19.69 -39.98 0.14
N MET A 90 19.94 -38.73 -0.26
CA MET A 90 20.80 -37.82 0.51
C MET A 90 20.08 -37.28 1.75
N ILE A 91 18.78 -36.99 1.61
CA ILE A 91 17.94 -36.46 2.69
C ILE A 91 17.72 -37.53 3.77
N THR A 92 17.42 -38.78 3.37
CA THR A 92 17.25 -39.90 4.30
C THR A 92 18.51 -40.11 5.15
N ARG A 93 19.69 -40.20 4.51
CA ARG A 93 20.97 -40.36 5.20
C ARG A 93 21.29 -39.22 6.17
N THR A 94 20.80 -38.02 5.90
CA THR A 94 21.01 -36.87 6.79
C THR A 94 20.06 -36.96 8.00
N LEU A 95 18.77 -37.20 7.76
CA LEU A 95 17.76 -37.29 8.83
C LEU A 95 17.93 -38.51 9.73
N GLU A 96 18.44 -39.63 9.19
CA GLU A 96 18.76 -40.83 9.95
C GLU A 96 19.82 -40.59 11.03
N LYS A 97 20.78 -39.67 10.80
CA LYS A 97 21.79 -39.29 11.82
C LYS A 97 21.16 -38.65 13.06
N HIS A 98 20.01 -37.99 12.89
CA HIS A 98 19.24 -37.41 13.98
C HIS A 98 18.11 -38.34 14.47
N GLY A 99 18.05 -39.59 13.96
CA GLY A 99 17.02 -40.56 14.33
C GLY A 99 15.62 -40.18 13.83
N ILE A 100 15.50 -39.40 12.75
CA ILE A 100 14.21 -38.96 12.18
C ILE A 100 13.89 -39.81 10.95
N ALA A 101 12.69 -40.38 10.90
CA ALA A 101 12.20 -41.10 9.72
C ALA A 101 11.59 -40.13 8.72
N CYS A 102 11.84 -40.35 7.42
CA CYS A 102 11.24 -39.55 6.36
C CYS A 102 10.67 -40.44 5.25
N THR A 103 9.47 -40.13 4.78
CA THR A 103 8.82 -40.81 3.65
C THR A 103 8.47 -39.82 2.54
N LEU A 104 8.60 -40.26 1.29
CA LEU A 104 8.24 -39.51 0.10
C LEU A 104 7.12 -40.26 -0.61
N ASP A 105 5.94 -39.64 -0.67
CA ASP A 105 4.82 -40.16 -1.45
C ASP A 105 4.70 -39.41 -2.78
N LEU A 106 4.84 -40.16 -3.87
CA LEU A 106 4.75 -39.67 -5.25
C LEU A 106 3.32 -39.65 -5.78
N VAL A 107 2.41 -40.41 -5.16
CA VAL A 107 1.00 -40.49 -5.56
C VAL A 107 0.26 -39.26 -5.05
N GLU A 108 0.30 -39.01 -3.74
CA GLU A 108 -0.28 -37.80 -3.15
C GLU A 108 0.57 -36.55 -3.40
N GLY A 109 1.88 -36.72 -3.67
CA GLY A 109 2.81 -35.60 -3.81
C GLY A 109 3.12 -34.95 -2.45
N SER A 110 3.35 -35.77 -1.44
CA SER A 110 3.59 -35.35 -0.05
C SER A 110 4.93 -35.86 0.48
N MET A 111 5.57 -35.06 1.34
CA MET A 111 6.75 -35.44 2.11
C MET A 111 6.37 -35.47 3.58
N THR A 112 6.72 -36.54 4.26
CA THR A 112 6.43 -36.70 5.69
C THR A 112 7.72 -36.92 6.47
N VAL A 113 7.85 -36.26 7.61
CA VAL A 113 8.90 -36.51 8.61
C VAL A 113 8.27 -36.91 9.92
N LYS A 114 8.85 -37.90 10.60
CA LYS A 114 8.34 -38.46 11.86
C LYS A 114 9.49 -38.67 12.84
N THR A 115 9.25 -38.38 14.12
CA THR A 115 10.16 -38.82 15.18
C THR A 115 10.11 -40.35 15.31
N THR A 116 11.21 -40.93 15.78
CA THR A 116 11.29 -42.36 16.07
C THR A 116 11.76 -42.56 17.50
N ARG A 117 11.74 -43.82 17.97
CA ARG A 117 12.32 -44.17 19.28
C ARG A 117 13.83 -43.91 19.38
N LYS A 118 14.51 -43.62 18.27
CA LYS A 118 15.95 -43.31 18.23
C LYS A 118 16.24 -41.81 18.18
N THR A 119 15.22 -40.97 18.10
CA THR A 119 15.41 -39.51 18.14
C THR A 119 15.84 -39.12 19.54
N TYR A 120 17.02 -38.50 19.66
CA TYR A 120 17.57 -38.04 20.94
C TYR A 120 17.29 -36.54 21.16
N ASP A 121 17.35 -35.74 20.10
CA ASP A 121 17.08 -34.30 20.17
C ASP A 121 15.58 -33.98 19.93
N PRO A 122 14.88 -33.34 20.89
CA PRO A 122 13.49 -32.93 20.71
C PRO A 122 13.28 -31.84 19.66
N ALA A 123 14.27 -30.96 19.43
CA ALA A 123 14.13 -29.84 18.51
C ALA A 123 14.39 -30.21 17.04
N ALA A 124 15.17 -31.27 16.79
CA ALA A 124 15.53 -31.74 15.44
C ALA A 124 14.32 -31.96 14.52
N ILE A 125 13.15 -32.37 15.05
CA ILE A 125 11.94 -32.56 14.25
C ILE A 125 11.41 -31.24 13.66
N LEU A 126 11.60 -30.11 14.36
CA LEU A 126 11.21 -28.78 13.88
C LEU A 126 12.11 -28.34 12.72
N ASN A 127 13.41 -28.65 12.80
CA ASN A 127 14.36 -28.41 11.71
C ASN A 127 14.05 -29.31 10.50
N ALA A 128 13.70 -30.58 10.72
CA ALA A 128 13.27 -31.51 9.67
C ALA A 128 11.96 -31.07 8.99
N ARG A 129 11.00 -30.52 9.76
CA ARG A 129 9.78 -29.91 9.21
C ARG A 129 10.13 -28.74 8.30
N ASP A 130 11.08 -27.91 8.70
CA ASP A 130 11.47 -26.73 7.93
C ASP A 130 12.31 -27.10 6.70
N LEU A 131 13.08 -28.18 6.76
CA LEU A 131 13.74 -28.83 5.61
C LEU A 131 12.73 -29.24 4.53
N ILE A 132 11.67 -29.99 4.87
CA ILE A 132 10.67 -30.42 3.88
C ILE A 132 9.89 -29.24 3.30
N LYS A 133 9.64 -28.17 4.08
CA LYS A 133 9.06 -26.93 3.56
C LYS A 133 9.97 -26.26 2.53
N LEU A 134 11.27 -26.17 2.79
CA LEU A 134 12.25 -25.59 1.86
C LEU A 134 12.33 -26.38 0.56
N LEU A 135 12.32 -27.72 0.65
CA LEU A 135 12.31 -28.62 -0.51
C LEU A 135 11.05 -28.43 -1.37
N ALA A 136 9.88 -28.29 -0.74
CA ALA A 136 8.62 -27.98 -1.43
C ALA A 136 8.67 -26.61 -2.13
N ARG A 137 9.43 -25.65 -1.57
CA ARG A 137 9.72 -24.34 -2.18
C ARG A 137 10.90 -24.36 -3.16
N SER A 138 11.28 -25.54 -3.66
CA SER A 138 12.29 -25.75 -4.71
C SER A 138 13.70 -25.28 -4.36
N VAL A 139 14.03 -25.21 -3.07
CA VAL A 139 15.43 -25.07 -2.65
C VAL A 139 16.18 -26.36 -3.00
N PRO A 140 17.43 -26.29 -3.51
CA PRO A 140 18.25 -27.47 -3.76
C PRO A 140 18.55 -28.23 -2.46
N ALA A 141 18.50 -29.57 -2.50
CA ALA A 141 18.76 -30.44 -1.36
C ALA A 141 20.10 -30.14 -0.63
N PRO A 142 21.26 -29.95 -1.30
CA PRO A 142 22.51 -29.69 -0.56
C PRO A 142 22.50 -28.37 0.20
N GLN A 143 21.71 -27.39 -0.27
CA GLN A 143 21.56 -26.12 0.43
C GLN A 143 20.53 -26.23 1.56
N ALA A 144 19.45 -26.99 1.33
CA ALA A 144 18.37 -27.16 2.29
C ALA A 144 18.83 -27.94 3.54
N VAL A 145 19.70 -28.95 3.37
CA VAL A 145 20.23 -29.78 4.47
C VAL A 145 20.94 -28.97 5.56
N LYS A 146 21.51 -27.81 5.22
CA LYS A 146 22.15 -26.90 6.19
C LYS A 146 21.20 -26.39 7.29
N ILE A 147 19.89 -26.53 7.11
CA ILE A 147 18.91 -26.19 8.16
C ILE A 147 18.96 -27.15 9.36
N MET A 148 19.59 -28.31 9.20
CA MET A 148 19.81 -29.25 10.31
C MET A 148 20.99 -28.84 11.20
N GLU A 149 21.81 -27.87 10.76
CA GLU A 149 22.90 -27.30 11.55
C GLU A 149 22.37 -26.17 12.44
N ASP A 150 22.84 -26.11 13.67
CA ASP A 150 22.45 -25.08 14.63
C ASP A 150 22.85 -23.67 14.17
N GLY A 151 22.08 -22.66 14.56
CA GLY A 151 22.29 -21.26 14.17
C GLY A 151 21.82 -20.89 12.74
N THR A 152 21.41 -21.88 11.93
CA THR A 152 20.74 -21.64 10.65
C THR A 152 19.23 -21.76 10.81
N ALA A 153 18.50 -20.73 10.39
CA ALA A 153 17.04 -20.75 10.34
C ALA A 153 16.55 -20.54 8.91
N CYS A 154 15.25 -20.77 8.70
CA CYS A 154 14.60 -20.50 7.43
C CYS A 154 13.44 -19.53 7.59
N ASP A 155 13.15 -18.80 6.52
CA ASP A 155 11.96 -17.96 6.44
C ASP A 155 11.30 -18.07 5.07
N VAL A 156 9.99 -18.35 5.06
CA VAL A 156 9.17 -18.44 3.84
C VAL A 156 8.23 -17.24 3.78
N ILE A 157 8.67 -16.20 3.08
CA ILE A 157 7.96 -14.93 2.98
C ILE A 157 6.89 -15.03 1.89
N LYS A 158 5.62 -14.89 2.29
CA LYS A 158 4.48 -14.89 1.38
C LYS A 158 4.32 -13.51 0.73
N ILE A 159 4.62 -13.42 -0.56
CA ILE A 159 4.43 -12.20 -1.36
C ILE A 159 3.08 -12.15 -2.07
N ARG A 160 2.33 -13.26 -2.10
CA ARG A 160 0.98 -13.32 -2.65
C ARG A 160 0.04 -12.40 -1.87
N GLY A 161 -0.71 -11.56 -2.58
CA GLY A 161 -1.74 -10.68 -1.99
C GLY A 161 -1.23 -9.29 -1.58
N LEU A 162 0.08 -9.07 -1.52
CA LEU A 162 0.66 -7.75 -1.24
C LEU A 162 0.40 -6.74 -2.38
N VAL A 163 0.17 -7.23 -3.60
CA VAL A 163 -0.11 -6.41 -4.78
C VAL A 163 -1.36 -6.95 -5.48
N ARG A 164 -2.36 -6.09 -5.70
CA ARG A 164 -3.63 -6.46 -6.37
C ARG A 164 -3.45 -6.82 -7.84
N ASN A 165 -2.68 -6.01 -8.58
CA ASN A 165 -2.54 -6.17 -10.03
C ASN A 165 -1.44 -7.19 -10.36
N LYS A 166 -1.75 -8.19 -11.19
CA LYS A 166 -0.83 -9.26 -11.60
C LYS A 166 0.44 -8.71 -12.28
N ASP A 167 0.33 -7.77 -13.21
CA ASP A 167 1.50 -7.24 -13.94
C ASP A 167 2.44 -6.48 -13.01
N ARG A 168 1.86 -5.74 -12.06
CA ARG A 168 2.64 -5.01 -11.05
C ARG A 168 3.34 -5.98 -10.10
N PHE A 169 2.68 -7.07 -9.74
CA PHE A 169 3.27 -8.14 -8.94
C PHE A 169 4.47 -8.77 -9.65
N VAL A 170 4.34 -9.15 -10.93
CA VAL A 170 5.45 -9.73 -11.71
C VAL A 170 6.60 -8.75 -11.83
N LYS A 171 6.34 -7.47 -12.14
CA LYS A 171 7.39 -6.43 -12.22
C LYS A 171 8.10 -6.19 -10.88
N ARG A 172 7.38 -6.18 -9.75
CA ARG A 172 7.98 -6.01 -8.41
C ARG A 172 8.74 -7.25 -7.95
N ARG A 173 8.25 -8.46 -8.27
CA ARG A 173 8.98 -9.71 -8.01
C ARG A 173 10.28 -9.75 -8.81
N GLN A 174 10.23 -9.40 -10.10
CA GLN A 174 11.42 -9.34 -10.95
C GLN A 174 12.44 -8.30 -10.44
N ARG A 175 11.97 -7.20 -9.85
CA ARG A 175 12.82 -6.18 -9.22
C ARG A 175 13.66 -6.72 -8.06
N ILE A 176 13.13 -7.67 -7.27
CA ILE A 176 13.87 -8.34 -6.18
C ILE A 176 15.05 -9.14 -6.76
N LEU A 177 14.82 -9.86 -7.87
CA LEU A 177 15.88 -10.59 -8.56
C LEU A 177 16.93 -9.62 -9.16
N GLY A 178 16.46 -8.54 -9.77
CA GLY A 178 17.30 -7.57 -10.48
C GLY A 178 17.71 -8.05 -11.88
N PRO A 179 18.40 -7.18 -12.65
CA PRO A 179 18.97 -7.59 -13.92
C PRO A 179 20.04 -8.66 -13.68
N ASN A 180 19.97 -9.78 -14.41
CA ASN A 180 20.87 -10.93 -14.28
C ASN A 180 21.05 -11.46 -12.84
N GLY A 181 20.08 -11.25 -11.94
CA GLY A 181 20.19 -11.70 -10.54
C GLY A 181 21.11 -10.85 -9.65
N SER A 182 21.63 -9.72 -10.15
CA SER A 182 22.59 -8.87 -9.43
C SER A 182 22.09 -8.37 -8.08
N THR A 183 20.84 -7.88 -8.02
CA THR A 183 20.21 -7.39 -6.78
C THR A 183 20.11 -8.52 -5.75
N LEU A 184 19.67 -9.70 -6.17
CA LEU A 184 19.54 -10.86 -5.30
C LEU A 184 20.92 -11.30 -4.79
N LYS A 185 21.93 -11.40 -5.67
CA LYS A 185 23.28 -11.80 -5.27
C LYS A 185 23.92 -10.80 -4.31
N ALA A 186 23.74 -9.51 -4.54
CA ALA A 186 24.21 -8.47 -3.62
C ALA A 186 23.54 -8.60 -2.25
N LEU A 187 22.24 -8.88 -2.21
CA LEU A 187 21.52 -9.10 -0.96
C LEU A 187 22.08 -10.34 -0.23
N GLU A 188 22.24 -11.48 -0.91
CA GLU A 188 22.82 -12.70 -0.33
C GLU A 188 24.22 -12.48 0.28
N LEU A 189 25.09 -11.72 -0.39
CA LEU A 189 26.45 -11.45 0.09
C LEU A 189 26.47 -10.52 1.30
N LEU A 190 25.55 -9.56 1.35
CA LEU A 190 25.43 -8.62 2.46
C LEU A 190 24.89 -9.29 3.72
N THR A 191 23.83 -10.08 3.57
CA THR A 191 23.14 -10.73 4.69
C THR A 191 23.68 -12.12 5.01
N GLN A 192 24.60 -12.66 4.20
CA GLN A 192 25.10 -14.04 4.31
C GLN A 192 23.97 -15.08 4.32
N THR A 193 22.87 -14.78 3.62
CA THR A 193 21.71 -15.67 3.50
C THR A 193 21.64 -16.25 2.10
N TYR A 194 21.04 -17.42 1.96
CA TYR A 194 20.61 -17.96 0.68
C TYR A 194 19.17 -17.52 0.39
N ILE A 195 18.89 -16.94 -0.77
CA ILE A 195 17.55 -16.41 -1.10
C ILE A 195 17.08 -17.00 -2.42
N LEU A 196 15.89 -17.60 -2.41
CA LEU A 196 15.25 -18.14 -3.60
C LEU A 196 13.87 -17.50 -3.81
N VAL A 197 13.75 -16.77 -4.92
CA VAL A 197 12.50 -16.13 -5.33
C VAL A 197 11.77 -17.06 -6.29
N GLN A 198 10.66 -17.67 -5.87
CA GLN A 198 9.88 -18.55 -6.73
C GLN A 198 8.39 -18.32 -6.63
N GLY A 199 7.75 -18.06 -7.77
CA GLY A 199 6.30 -17.96 -7.86
C GLY A 199 5.77 -16.84 -6.97
N ASN A 200 5.12 -17.23 -5.88
CA ASN A 200 4.34 -16.35 -5.00
C ASN A 200 4.90 -16.23 -3.58
N THR A 201 6.13 -16.69 -3.40
CA THR A 201 6.82 -16.77 -2.12
C THR A 201 8.31 -16.54 -2.37
N VAL A 202 8.99 -15.97 -1.38
CA VAL A 202 10.45 -15.85 -1.34
C VAL A 202 10.92 -16.67 -0.16
N SER A 203 11.80 -17.65 -0.41
CA SER A 203 12.40 -18.46 0.64
C SER A 203 13.78 -17.91 0.96
N ALA A 204 14.11 -17.77 2.24
CA ALA A 204 15.42 -17.35 2.71
C ALA A 204 15.95 -18.34 3.76
N MET A 205 17.28 -18.54 3.79
CA MET A 205 17.96 -19.36 4.79
C MET A 205 19.20 -18.61 5.31
N GLY A 206 19.44 -18.65 6.61
CA GLY A 206 20.62 -18.08 7.26
C GLY A 206 20.35 -17.72 8.72
N GLY A 207 21.15 -16.82 9.28
CA GLY A 207 21.00 -16.42 10.69
C GLY A 207 19.73 -15.61 10.98
N TYR A 208 19.32 -15.57 12.25
CA TYR A 208 18.07 -14.92 12.68
C TYR A 208 18.02 -13.40 12.42
N LYS A 209 19.12 -12.66 12.66
CA LYS A 209 19.15 -11.20 12.43
C LYS A 209 19.06 -10.88 10.92
N PRO A 210 19.88 -11.49 10.05
CA PRO A 210 19.78 -11.26 8.62
C PRO A 210 18.43 -11.66 8.00
N LEU A 211 17.78 -12.72 8.50
CA LEU A 211 16.45 -13.11 8.02
C LEU A 211 15.40 -12.03 8.25
N LYS A 212 15.44 -11.33 9.41
CA LYS A 212 14.55 -10.18 9.67
C LYS A 212 14.81 -9.04 8.69
N GLU A 213 16.07 -8.79 8.35
CA GLU A 213 16.43 -7.77 7.36
C GLU A 213 15.90 -8.15 5.97
N VAL A 214 16.15 -9.38 5.51
CA VAL A 214 15.65 -9.88 4.21
C VAL A 214 14.13 -9.78 4.13
N ARG A 215 13.41 -10.17 5.19
CA ARG A 215 11.96 -10.03 5.28
C ARG A 215 11.51 -8.58 5.07
N ARG A 216 12.13 -7.64 5.78
CA ARG A 216 11.85 -6.21 5.63
C ARG A 216 12.09 -5.74 4.19
N VAL A 217 13.22 -6.10 3.59
CA VAL A 217 13.54 -5.73 2.19
C VAL A 217 12.50 -6.26 1.20
N VAL A 218 12.06 -7.52 1.36
CA VAL A 218 11.08 -8.15 0.47
C VAL A 218 9.70 -7.51 0.61
N GLU A 219 9.24 -7.27 1.84
CA GLU A 219 7.95 -6.63 2.13
C GLU A 219 7.93 -5.19 1.61
N ASP A 220 8.98 -4.40 1.87
CA ASP A 220 9.12 -3.01 1.40
C ASP A 220 9.21 -2.93 -0.13
N CYS A 221 9.91 -3.89 -0.76
CA CYS A 221 9.96 -3.99 -2.22
C CYS A 221 8.56 -4.21 -2.82
N MET A 222 7.74 -5.03 -2.18
CA MET A 222 6.35 -5.24 -2.54
C MET A 222 5.48 -4.00 -2.23
N ALA A 223 5.85 -3.18 -1.25
CA ALA A 223 5.24 -1.88 -0.92
C ALA A 223 5.70 -0.72 -1.81
N ASN A 224 6.37 -0.99 -2.94
CA ASN A 224 6.85 -0.02 -3.93
C ASN A 224 8.16 0.71 -3.60
N VAL A 225 8.88 0.30 -2.55
CA VAL A 225 10.26 0.74 -2.34
C VAL A 225 11.17 -0.04 -3.29
N HIS A 226 12.30 0.52 -3.71
CA HIS A 226 13.27 -0.21 -4.54
C HIS A 226 14.30 -0.92 -3.64
N PRO A 227 14.61 -2.22 -3.84
CA PRO A 227 15.50 -2.97 -2.95
C PRO A 227 16.93 -2.38 -2.89
N ILE A 228 17.37 -1.70 -3.95
CA ILE A 228 18.64 -0.95 -3.98
C ILE A 228 18.78 0.02 -2.79
N TYR A 229 17.69 0.63 -2.32
CA TYR A 229 17.76 1.55 -1.17
C TYR A 229 18.15 0.81 0.12
N HIS A 230 17.57 -0.37 0.34
CA HIS A 230 17.95 -1.20 1.48
C HIS A 230 19.35 -1.82 1.31
N ILE A 231 19.75 -2.17 0.09
CA ILE A 231 21.12 -2.64 -0.17
C ILE A 231 22.13 -1.55 0.23
N LYS A 232 21.89 -0.29 -0.16
CA LYS A 232 22.74 0.84 0.27
C LYS A 232 22.72 1.05 1.77
N GLU A 233 21.53 0.94 2.40
CA GLU A 233 21.39 1.01 3.86
C GLU A 233 22.22 -0.08 4.55
N LEU A 234 22.15 -1.33 4.08
CA LEU A 234 22.89 -2.47 4.61
C LEU A 234 24.39 -2.34 4.41
N MET A 235 24.82 -1.83 3.24
CA MET A 235 26.24 -1.53 3.00
C MET A 235 26.77 -0.53 4.03
N ILE A 236 26.04 0.57 4.25
CA ILE A 236 26.45 1.60 5.22
C ILE A 236 26.46 1.03 6.64
N LYS A 237 25.41 0.30 7.05
CA LYS A 237 25.37 -0.34 8.37
C LYS A 237 26.53 -1.30 8.60
N ARG A 238 26.91 -2.07 7.57
CA ARG A 238 28.02 -3.02 7.67
C ARG A 238 29.37 -2.33 7.80
N GLU A 239 29.57 -1.18 7.17
CA GLU A 239 30.79 -0.38 7.37
C GLU A 239 30.79 0.29 8.75
N LEU A 240 29.67 0.91 9.17
CA LEU A 240 29.54 1.53 10.50
C LEU A 240 29.71 0.52 11.65
N ALA A 241 29.30 -0.73 11.45
CA ALA A 241 29.46 -1.80 12.44
C ALA A 241 30.93 -2.24 12.63
N LYS A 242 31.82 -1.94 11.68
CA LYS A 242 33.26 -2.23 11.83
C LYS A 242 33.96 -1.22 12.73
N ASP A 243 33.43 0.01 12.81
CA ASP A 243 34.02 1.08 13.58
C ASP A 243 33.67 0.94 15.07
N PRO A 244 34.66 0.70 15.96
CA PRO A 244 34.39 0.42 17.38
C PRO A 244 33.85 1.63 18.14
N ALA A 245 34.12 2.85 17.68
CA ALA A 245 33.67 4.09 18.31
C ALA A 245 32.16 4.36 18.12
N LEU A 246 31.60 3.93 16.99
CA LEU A 246 30.22 4.24 16.61
C LEU A 246 29.24 3.10 16.87
N LYS A 247 29.72 1.92 17.30
CA LYS A 247 28.91 0.69 17.43
C LYS A 247 27.72 0.83 18.39
N ASP A 248 27.86 1.66 19.42
CA ASP A 248 26.87 1.84 20.49
C ASP A 248 25.98 3.08 20.26
N GLU A 249 26.24 3.87 19.22
CA GLU A 249 25.50 5.08 18.89
C GLU A 249 24.35 4.82 17.91
N ASN A 250 23.35 5.72 17.86
CA ASN A 250 22.29 5.64 16.86
C ASN A 250 22.80 6.08 15.47
N TRP A 251 22.69 5.19 14.48
CA TRP A 251 23.16 5.42 13.11
C TRP A 251 22.20 6.18 12.19
N ASP A 252 21.00 6.57 12.64
CA ASP A 252 19.96 7.20 11.80
C ASP A 252 20.47 8.41 11.00
N ARG A 253 21.43 9.18 11.56
CA ARG A 253 22.06 10.33 10.88
C ARG A 253 22.79 9.95 9.60
N PHE A 254 23.39 8.76 9.55
CA PHE A 254 24.20 8.28 8.42
C PHE A 254 23.36 7.49 7.42
N LEU A 255 22.17 7.03 7.82
CA LEU A 255 21.29 6.28 6.95
C LEU A 255 20.64 7.18 5.88
N PRO A 256 20.69 6.79 4.60
CA PRO A 256 20.08 7.57 3.54
C PRO A 256 18.56 7.44 3.58
N HIS A 257 17.87 8.51 3.99
CA HIS A 257 16.41 8.56 3.95
C HIS A 257 15.90 8.88 2.54
N PHE A 258 15.56 7.85 1.77
CA PHE A 258 14.90 8.00 0.48
C PHE A 258 13.40 8.32 0.67
N LYS A 259 13.10 9.54 1.14
CA LYS A 259 11.72 10.03 1.19
C LYS A 259 11.20 10.19 -0.22
N LYS A 260 10.00 9.67 -0.48
CA LYS A 260 9.28 9.96 -1.71
C LYS A 260 9.01 11.46 -1.77
N ARG A 261 9.77 12.20 -2.58
CA ARG A 261 9.49 13.60 -2.90
C ARG A 261 8.25 13.65 -3.77
N ASN A 262 7.07 13.50 -3.16
CA ASN A 262 5.87 13.89 -3.86
C ASN A 262 5.86 15.43 -3.87
N LEU A 263 6.06 16.06 -5.04
CA LEU A 263 5.61 17.44 -5.25
C LEU A 263 4.07 17.45 -5.20
N ALA A 264 3.50 17.15 -4.04
CA ALA A 264 2.08 16.81 -3.87
C ALA A 264 1.19 18.03 -3.64
N LYS A 265 1.72 19.25 -3.75
CA LYS A 265 0.87 20.43 -3.87
C LYS A 265 0.76 20.80 -5.34
N ARG A 266 0.10 19.95 -6.12
CA ARG A 266 -0.50 20.41 -7.37
C ARG A 266 -1.55 21.45 -6.94
N ARG A 267 -1.32 22.72 -7.27
CA ARG A 267 -2.33 23.78 -7.04
C ARG A 267 -3.62 23.33 -7.72
N LYS A 268 -4.65 23.06 -6.92
CA LYS A 268 -6.00 22.88 -7.44
C LYS A 268 -6.57 24.29 -7.65
N PRO A 269 -7.21 24.59 -8.79
CA PRO A 269 -7.93 25.85 -8.94
C PRO A 269 -9.02 25.96 -7.85
N PHE A 270 -9.30 27.17 -7.38
CA PHE A 270 -10.32 27.43 -6.34
C PHE A 270 -11.72 26.95 -6.78
N ILE A 271 -12.00 27.10 -8.08
CA ILE A 271 -13.17 26.51 -8.73
C ILE A 271 -12.69 25.24 -9.43
N VAL A 272 -12.83 24.10 -8.75
CA VAL A 272 -12.70 22.80 -9.41
C VAL A 272 -14.06 22.49 -10.03
N ASN A 273 -14.21 22.69 -11.34
CA ASN A 273 -15.33 22.12 -12.10
C ASN A 273 -15.16 20.60 -12.14
N ASP A 274 -15.34 19.94 -11.00
CA ASP A 274 -15.27 18.51 -10.85
C ASP A 274 -16.46 17.89 -11.59
N LYS A 275 -16.30 17.71 -12.90
CA LYS A 275 -17.20 16.86 -13.73
C LYS A 275 -17.38 15.44 -13.14
N LYS A 276 -16.52 15.05 -12.18
CA LYS A 276 -16.59 13.80 -11.41
C LYS A 276 -17.42 13.88 -10.12
N ALA A 277 -17.58 15.06 -9.51
CA ALA A 277 -18.28 15.20 -8.23
C ALA A 277 -19.78 15.52 -8.41
N SER A 278 -20.18 16.18 -9.51
CA SER A 278 -21.58 16.58 -9.75
C SER A 278 -22.28 15.89 -10.91
N GLY A 279 -21.58 15.12 -11.76
CA GLY A 279 -22.09 14.83 -13.10
C GLY A 279 -22.39 13.38 -13.49
N LYS A 280 -22.10 12.38 -12.64
CA LYS A 280 -22.26 10.96 -13.04
C LYS A 280 -22.76 10.09 -11.89
N ASN A 281 -23.99 10.34 -11.46
CA ASN A 281 -24.69 9.35 -10.65
C ASN A 281 -24.84 8.08 -11.49
N TYR A 282 -24.41 6.94 -10.95
CA TYR A 282 -24.51 5.66 -11.65
C TYR A 282 -25.99 5.33 -11.87
N THR A 283 -26.41 5.36 -13.13
CA THR A 283 -27.67 4.79 -13.59
C THR A 283 -27.38 3.45 -14.25
N PRO A 284 -28.06 2.36 -13.87
CA PRO A 284 -27.89 1.06 -14.53
C PRO A 284 -28.44 1.06 -15.95
N PHE A 285 -29.29 2.04 -16.30
CA PHE A 285 -29.83 2.21 -17.63
C PHE A 285 -28.90 3.08 -18.47
N PRO A 286 -28.49 2.62 -19.67
CA PRO A 286 -27.75 3.45 -20.59
C PRO A 286 -28.62 4.64 -21.03
N PRO A 287 -28.03 5.82 -21.30
CA PRO A 287 -28.79 6.92 -21.91
C PRO A 287 -29.32 6.49 -23.29
N PRO A 288 -30.45 7.06 -23.74
CA PRO A 288 -30.96 6.79 -25.08
C PRO A 288 -29.89 7.15 -26.11
N GLN A 289 -29.77 6.34 -27.16
CA GLN A 289 -28.88 6.65 -28.28
C GLN A 289 -29.37 7.92 -28.98
N GLU A 290 -28.44 8.72 -29.49
CA GLU A 290 -28.79 9.85 -30.34
C GLU A 290 -29.46 9.33 -31.61
N LYS A 291 -30.67 9.83 -31.89
CA LYS A 291 -31.46 9.40 -33.05
C LYS A 291 -30.75 9.79 -34.34
N SER A 292 -30.81 8.94 -35.35
CA SER A 292 -30.20 9.27 -36.65
C SER A 292 -30.96 10.43 -37.31
N LYS A 293 -30.34 11.10 -38.29
CA LYS A 293 -31.04 12.13 -39.09
C LYS A 293 -32.30 11.58 -39.75
N VAL A 294 -32.29 10.31 -40.14
CA VAL A 294 -33.44 9.61 -40.74
C VAL A 294 -34.55 9.46 -39.69
N ASP A 295 -34.22 9.03 -38.48
CA ASP A 295 -35.19 8.87 -37.40
C ASP A 295 -35.81 10.22 -37.00
N LEU A 296 -35.00 11.29 -36.92
CA LEU A 296 -35.50 12.65 -36.67
C LEU A 296 -36.47 13.12 -37.78
N GLN A 297 -36.20 12.75 -39.03
CA GLN A 297 -37.08 13.06 -40.16
C GLN A 297 -38.37 12.22 -40.15
N ILE A 298 -38.29 10.96 -39.72
CA ILE A 298 -39.47 10.09 -39.56
C ILE A 298 -40.35 10.61 -38.42
N GLU A 299 -39.76 11.00 -37.30
CA GLU A 299 -40.46 11.56 -36.14
C GLU A 299 -41.11 12.92 -36.41
N SER A 300 -40.45 13.79 -37.17
CA SER A 300 -41.01 15.08 -37.59
C SER A 300 -42.07 14.95 -38.70
N GLY A 301 -42.25 13.75 -39.27
CA GLY A 301 -43.13 13.51 -40.43
C GLY A 301 -42.61 14.09 -41.74
N GLU A 302 -41.49 14.83 -41.72
CA GLU A 302 -40.85 15.41 -42.89
C GLU A 302 -40.34 14.32 -43.84
N TYR A 303 -39.99 13.14 -43.35
CA TYR A 303 -39.54 12.04 -44.20
C TYR A 303 -40.59 11.62 -45.23
N PHE A 304 -41.88 11.67 -44.86
CA PHE A 304 -42.98 11.21 -45.71
C PHE A 304 -43.47 12.26 -46.72
N LEU A 305 -43.10 13.53 -46.55
CA LEU A 305 -43.51 14.60 -47.46
C LEU A 305 -42.65 14.62 -48.72
N SER A 306 -43.30 14.76 -49.89
CA SER A 306 -42.59 14.98 -51.15
C SER A 306 -41.82 16.31 -51.14
N LYS A 307 -40.76 16.41 -51.95
CA LYS A 307 -39.95 17.63 -52.05
C LYS A 307 -40.80 18.87 -52.37
N ALA A 308 -41.77 18.73 -53.27
CA ALA A 308 -42.70 19.81 -53.63
C ALA A 308 -43.61 20.22 -52.45
N ALA A 309 -44.05 19.27 -51.62
CA ALA A 309 -44.85 19.57 -50.43
C ALA A 309 -44.03 20.33 -49.37
N LYS A 310 -42.76 19.97 -49.19
CA LYS A 310 -41.82 20.71 -48.31
C LYS A 310 -41.61 22.15 -48.78
N GLU A 311 -41.39 22.33 -50.07
CA GLU A 311 -41.17 23.66 -50.67
C GLU A 311 -42.39 24.58 -50.53
N ARG A 312 -43.61 24.03 -50.66
CA ARG A 312 -44.86 24.79 -50.39
C ARG A 312 -44.94 25.25 -48.94
N GLY A 313 -44.71 24.35 -47.98
CA GLY A 313 -44.71 24.69 -46.56
C GLY A 313 -43.65 25.73 -46.20
N VAL A 314 -42.47 25.70 -46.85
CA VAL A 314 -41.43 26.73 -46.66
C VAL A 314 -41.87 28.09 -47.23
N ARG A 315 -42.55 28.10 -48.38
CA ARG A 315 -43.09 29.33 -49.00
C ARG A 315 -44.18 29.96 -48.13
N GLU A 316 -45.12 29.16 -47.66
CA GLU A 316 -46.20 29.59 -46.76
C GLU A 316 -45.63 30.21 -45.47
N ARG A 317 -44.67 29.54 -44.81
CA ARG A 317 -44.00 30.09 -43.62
C ARG A 317 -43.24 31.40 -43.90
N ARG A 318 -42.67 31.57 -45.11
CA ARG A 318 -42.00 32.83 -45.50
C ARG A 318 -43.01 33.94 -45.70
N ASP A 319 -44.12 33.65 -46.37
CA ASP A 319 -45.18 34.61 -46.64
C ASP A 319 -45.86 35.07 -45.33
N GLU A 320 -46.06 34.15 -44.39
CA GLU A 320 -46.53 34.45 -43.02
C GLU A 320 -45.57 35.35 -42.26
N LYS A 321 -44.26 35.03 -42.22
CA LYS A 321 -43.24 35.89 -41.60
C LYS A 321 -43.17 37.28 -42.24
N MET A 322 -43.37 37.36 -43.56
CA MET A 322 -43.39 38.64 -44.27
C MET A 322 -44.63 39.46 -43.89
N LYS A 323 -45.80 38.81 -43.75
CA LYS A 323 -47.03 39.45 -43.25
C LYS A 323 -46.83 39.96 -41.82
N GLU A 324 -46.28 39.15 -40.91
CA GLU A 324 -45.99 39.55 -39.54
C GLU A 324 -45.05 40.77 -39.47
N LYS A 325 -43.96 40.77 -40.25
CA LYS A 325 -43.05 41.92 -40.33
C LYS A 325 -43.71 43.16 -40.92
N MET A 326 -44.60 42.99 -41.91
CA MET A 326 -45.37 44.10 -42.44
C MET A 326 -46.33 44.67 -41.40
N GLU A 327 -47.02 43.82 -40.63
CA GLU A 327 -47.88 44.24 -39.53
C GLU A 327 -47.09 44.93 -38.42
N GLU A 328 -45.92 44.42 -38.05
CA GLU A 328 -45.04 45.05 -37.05
C GLU A 328 -44.55 46.41 -37.54
N ARG A 329 -44.16 46.53 -38.82
CA ARG A 329 -43.79 47.81 -39.44
C ARG A 329 -44.98 48.76 -39.50
N LYS A 330 -46.19 48.27 -39.79
CA LYS A 330 -47.42 49.07 -39.79
C LYS A 330 -47.74 49.57 -38.39
N LYS A 331 -47.70 48.71 -37.37
CA LYS A 331 -47.86 49.06 -35.95
C LYS A 331 -46.81 50.10 -35.49
N LYS A 332 -45.55 49.94 -35.87
CA LYS A 332 -44.47 50.92 -35.60
C LYS A 332 -44.75 52.27 -36.28
N ARG A 333 -45.23 52.26 -37.54
CA ARG A 333 -45.58 53.47 -38.28
C ARG A 333 -46.81 54.18 -37.70
N GLU A 334 -47.83 53.43 -37.30
CA GLU A 334 -49.02 53.94 -36.62
C GLU A 334 -48.67 54.52 -35.23
N ALA A 335 -47.75 53.87 -34.51
CA ALA A 335 -47.24 54.40 -33.24
C ALA A 335 -46.48 55.73 -33.41
N ALA A 336 -45.73 55.89 -34.51
CA ALA A 336 -45.03 57.15 -34.81
C ALA A 336 -45.97 58.30 -35.22
N PHE A 337 -47.15 58.00 -35.74
CA PHE A 337 -48.15 59.00 -36.14
C PHE A 337 -49.07 59.46 -35.00
N LYS A 338 -49.04 58.79 -33.84
CA LYS A 338 -49.70 59.29 -32.64
C LYS A 338 -48.81 60.34 -32.00
N VAL A 339 -49.27 61.60 -32.02
CA VAL A 339 -48.58 62.72 -31.37
C VAL A 339 -48.34 62.37 -29.89
N PRO A 340 -47.08 62.37 -29.42
CA PRO A 340 -46.79 62.23 -28.00
C PRO A 340 -47.58 63.28 -27.21
N ARG A 341 -48.29 62.86 -26.16
CA ARG A 341 -49.13 63.77 -25.37
C ARG A 341 -48.23 64.71 -24.55
N GLU A 342 -48.02 65.94 -25.02
CA GLU A 342 -47.31 67.00 -24.29
C GLU A 342 -48.28 67.77 -23.36
N GLY A 343 -47.94 67.82 -22.06
CA GLY A 343 -48.58 68.69 -21.07
C GLY A 343 -47.74 69.94 -20.84
N GLY A 344 -48.36 71.12 -20.96
CA GLY A 344 -47.72 72.43 -20.85
C GLY A 344 -47.22 72.79 -19.44
N GLU A 345 -46.19 73.63 -19.42
CA GLU A 345 -45.39 74.06 -18.27
C GLU A 345 -46.10 75.06 -17.32
N GLY A 346 -45.63 75.07 -16.06
CA GLY A 346 -45.49 76.30 -15.28
C GLY A 346 -45.61 76.15 -13.76
N VAL A 347 -44.51 76.41 -13.02
CA VAL A 347 -44.43 77.33 -11.84
C VAL A 347 -43.09 77.17 -11.10
N LYS A 348 -42.57 78.31 -10.65
CA LYS A 348 -41.22 78.60 -10.12
C LYS A 348 -40.94 78.14 -8.66
N LYS A 349 -39.64 77.93 -8.40
CA LYS A 349 -38.82 78.11 -7.17
C LYS A 349 -39.05 77.22 -5.93
N LYS A 350 -38.00 76.48 -5.53
CA LYS A 350 -37.27 76.72 -4.25
C LYS A 350 -35.92 75.99 -4.18
N LYS A 351 -34.91 76.67 -3.63
CA LYS A 351 -33.61 76.11 -3.20
C LYS A 351 -33.79 75.16 -2.01
N THR A 352 -33.13 74.00 -2.01
CA THR A 352 -32.55 73.41 -0.79
C THR A 352 -31.31 72.53 -1.06
N LYS A 353 -30.48 72.44 -0.03
CA LYS A 353 -29.06 72.03 0.10
C LYS A 353 -28.72 70.53 -0.12
N ARG A 354 -27.54 70.33 -0.73
CA ARG A 354 -26.38 69.42 -0.43
C ARG A 354 -26.56 67.95 0.05
N LYS A 355 -25.95 67.06 -0.77
CA LYS A 355 -25.00 65.92 -0.51
C LYS A 355 -25.51 64.63 0.20
N PRO A 356 -24.81 63.45 0.08
CA PRO A 356 -23.91 62.90 -0.95
C PRO A 356 -24.14 61.37 -1.25
N GLU A 357 -23.20 60.76 -2.01
CA GLU A 357 -22.76 59.34 -2.05
C GLU A 357 -23.36 58.31 -3.05
N ASP A 358 -22.44 57.83 -3.91
CA ASP A 358 -22.03 56.45 -4.23
C ASP A 358 -23.05 55.35 -4.55
N GLY A 359 -22.75 54.60 -5.62
CA GLY A 359 -23.35 53.28 -5.86
C GLY A 359 -23.25 52.75 -7.29
N ASP A 360 -22.14 52.07 -7.56
CA ASP A 360 -21.88 50.93 -8.46
C ASP A 360 -22.97 50.44 -9.46
N GLY A 361 -22.53 50.00 -10.65
CA GLY A 361 -23.44 49.38 -11.62
C GLY A 361 -22.87 49.07 -13.01
N LYS A 362 -21.64 48.55 -13.08
CA LYS A 362 -21.01 48.09 -14.32
C LYS A 362 -21.68 46.79 -14.81
N LYS A 363 -22.43 46.82 -15.93
CA LYS A 363 -22.76 45.59 -16.69
C LYS A 363 -22.33 45.72 -18.15
N ARG A 364 -21.25 45.02 -18.44
CA ARG A 364 -20.86 44.55 -19.77
C ARG A 364 -21.77 43.36 -20.10
N ASN A 365 -22.53 43.44 -21.19
CA ASN A 365 -23.00 42.24 -21.88
C ASN A 365 -22.24 42.19 -23.21
N GLY A 366 -21.41 41.15 -23.34
CA GLY A 366 -20.78 40.80 -24.59
C GLY A 366 -21.77 39.98 -25.41
N ASP A 367 -22.07 40.47 -26.60
CA ASP A 367 -22.61 39.64 -27.67
C ASP A 367 -21.44 38.86 -28.28
N MET A 368 -21.50 37.52 -28.20
CA MET A 368 -20.80 36.65 -29.15
C MET A 368 -21.85 35.87 -29.96
N PRO A 369 -21.58 35.66 -31.25
CA PRO A 369 -22.57 35.31 -32.26
C PRO A 369 -22.98 33.84 -32.19
N VAL A 370 -24.27 33.59 -32.41
CA VAL A 370 -24.77 32.26 -32.76
C VAL A 370 -24.36 32.01 -34.20
N VAL A 371 -23.50 31.00 -34.37
CA VAL A 371 -23.07 30.41 -35.64
C VAL A 371 -24.30 29.87 -36.35
N GLU A 372 -24.57 30.39 -37.54
CA GLU A 372 -25.47 29.79 -38.51
C GLU A 372 -24.89 28.42 -38.90
N MET A 373 -25.62 27.34 -38.59
CA MET A 373 -25.40 26.05 -39.26
C MET A 373 -26.00 26.15 -40.65
N GLU A 374 -25.13 26.30 -41.65
CA GLU A 374 -25.46 26.07 -43.05
C GLU A 374 -25.91 24.61 -43.26
N ALA A 375 -26.92 24.47 -44.11
CA ALA A 375 -27.41 23.21 -44.65
C ALA A 375 -26.75 22.91 -45.99
#